data_AF-A0A077KDB8-F1
#
_entry.id   AF-A0A077KDB8-F1
#
_cell.length_a   1.000
_cell.length_b   1.000
_cell.length_c   1.000
_cell.angle_alpha   90.00
_cell.angle_beta   90.00
_cell.angle_gamma   90.00
#
_symmetry.space_group_name_H-M   'P 1'
#
loop_
_entity.id
_entity.type
_entity.pdbx_description
1 polymer ?
#
loop_
_entity_poly.entity_id
_entity_poly.type
_entity_poly.pdbx_seq_one_letter_code
_entity_poly.pdbx_strand_id
1 'polypeptide(L)'
;MNGKKLKEIRKELGLTQTELAKLIGRTTMRTVQNWESDKNAIPDYVDEFLKNEIHQRHTPNFVSNNSNTDFKNLSVDDKLNYLFKQNEQIIKENEELKDMVDDLTLKIEISLAPILRHFKLNADSKEKNNNKSSIN
;
A
#
# COMPACT_ATOMS: atom_id res chain seq x y z
N MET A 1 -20.57 4.91 -9.12
CA MET A 1 -20.10 5.59 -7.89
C MET A 1 -21.06 6.73 -7.55
N ASN A 2 -21.19 7.15 -6.27
CA ASN A 2 -22.02 8.30 -5.86
C ASN A 2 -21.16 9.53 -5.49
N GLY A 3 -21.78 10.70 -5.35
CA GLY A 3 -21.10 11.97 -5.07
C GLY A 3 -20.30 11.98 -3.79
N LYS A 4 -20.83 11.35 -2.73
CA LYS A 4 -20.13 11.21 -1.45
C LYS A 4 -18.81 10.44 -1.61
N LYS A 5 -18.83 9.29 -2.29
CA LYS A 5 -17.64 8.46 -2.52
C LYS A 5 -16.61 9.16 -3.41
N LEU A 6 -17.05 9.90 -4.42
CA LEU A 6 -16.16 10.72 -5.25
C LEU A 6 -15.41 11.77 -4.41
N LYS A 7 -16.11 12.42 -3.48
CA LYS A 7 -15.55 13.43 -2.58
C LYS A 7 -14.53 12.84 -1.60
N GLU A 8 -14.79 11.64 -1.10
CA GLU A 8 -13.87 10.90 -0.22
C GLU A 8 -12.58 10.58 -0.98
N ILE A 9 -12.68 9.94 -2.16
CA ILE A 9 -11.53 9.61 -3.02
C ILE A 9 -10.73 10.88 -3.37
N ARG A 10 -11.40 11.97 -3.75
CA ARG A 10 -10.70 13.22 -4.08
C ARG A 10 -9.85 13.72 -2.90
N LYS A 11 -10.39 13.65 -1.68
CA LYS A 11 -9.71 14.10 -0.46
C LYS A 11 -8.56 13.18 -0.09
N GLU A 12 -8.72 11.86 -0.23
CA GLU A 12 -7.64 10.88 -0.04
C GLU A 12 -6.48 11.17 -1.00
N LEU A 13 -6.79 11.56 -2.23
CA LEU A 13 -5.80 11.98 -3.23
C LEU A 13 -5.20 13.38 -2.98
N GLY A 14 -5.65 14.11 -1.95
CA GLY A 14 -5.17 15.45 -1.62
C GLY A 14 -5.55 16.53 -2.63
N LEU A 15 -6.53 16.28 -3.51
CA LEU A 15 -6.87 17.17 -4.63
C LEU A 15 -7.97 18.16 -4.27
N THR A 16 -7.89 19.36 -4.82
CA THR A 16 -9.03 20.29 -4.92
C THR A 16 -9.99 19.86 -6.04
N GLN A 17 -11.23 20.38 -6.03
CA GLN A 17 -12.20 20.10 -7.11
C GLN A 17 -11.69 20.57 -8.49
N THR A 18 -10.94 21.67 -8.52
CA THR A 18 -10.31 22.19 -9.73
C THR A 18 -9.19 21.26 -10.22
N GLU A 19 -8.36 20.75 -9.33
CA GLU A 19 -7.28 19.82 -9.69
C GLU A 19 -7.83 18.48 -10.16
N LEU A 20 -8.88 17.96 -9.50
CA LEU A 20 -9.56 16.75 -9.98
C LEU A 20 -10.15 16.96 -11.38
N ALA A 21 -10.75 18.12 -11.64
CA ALA A 21 -11.28 18.43 -12.96
C ALA A 21 -10.18 18.47 -14.04
N LYS A 22 -9.03 19.10 -13.72
CA LYS A 22 -7.85 19.13 -14.59
C LYS A 22 -7.26 17.73 -14.82
N LEU A 23 -7.20 16.91 -13.77
CA LEU A 23 -6.68 15.55 -13.81
C LEU A 23 -7.51 14.66 -14.75
N ILE A 24 -8.84 14.78 -14.69
CA ILE A 24 -9.75 14.09 -15.61
C ILE A 24 -9.66 14.64 -17.05
N GLY A 25 -9.24 15.90 -17.22
CA GLY A 25 -8.93 16.53 -18.52
C GLY A 25 -10.13 16.87 -19.42
N ARG A 26 -11.34 16.43 -19.06
CA ARG A 26 -12.57 16.60 -19.86
C ARG A 26 -13.72 17.26 -19.10
N THR A 27 -13.44 17.87 -17.96
CA THR A 27 -14.50 18.39 -17.07
C THR A 27 -14.09 19.70 -16.40
N THR A 28 -15.06 20.37 -15.79
CA THR A 28 -14.85 21.63 -15.07
C THR A 28 -15.00 21.44 -13.56
N MET A 29 -14.44 22.36 -12.77
CA MET A 29 -14.62 22.37 -11.32
C MET A 29 -16.12 22.33 -10.94
N ARG A 30 -16.95 23.09 -11.65
CA ARG A 30 -18.41 23.15 -11.41
C ARG A 30 -19.10 21.81 -11.67
N THR A 31 -18.64 21.08 -12.69
CA THR A 31 -19.13 19.73 -12.97
C THR A 31 -18.78 18.77 -11.85
N VAL A 32 -17.53 18.79 -11.37
CA VAL A 32 -17.09 17.99 -10.22
C VAL A 32 -17.89 18.33 -8.96
N GLN A 33 -18.13 19.61 -8.68
CA GLN A 33 -18.95 20.04 -7.56
C GLN A 33 -20.38 19.51 -7.64
N ASN A 34 -20.99 19.56 -8.84
CA ASN A 34 -22.33 19.03 -9.08
C ASN A 34 -22.40 17.51 -8.89
N TRP A 35 -21.36 16.78 -9.33
CA TRP A 35 -21.21 15.36 -9.06
C TRP A 35 -21.11 15.05 -7.57
N GLU A 36 -20.26 15.77 -6.83
CA GLU A 36 -20.09 15.58 -5.37
C GLU A 36 -21.35 15.92 -4.56
N SER A 37 -22.23 16.75 -5.12
CA SER A 37 -23.50 17.14 -4.51
C SER A 37 -24.68 16.28 -4.99
N ASP A 38 -24.41 15.21 -5.76
CA ASP A 38 -25.40 14.33 -6.38
C ASP A 38 -26.43 15.07 -7.27
N LYS A 39 -26.10 16.28 -7.74
CA LYS A 39 -26.95 17.06 -8.65
C LYS A 39 -26.96 16.48 -10.07
N ASN A 40 -25.84 15.90 -10.49
CA ASN A 40 -25.66 15.27 -11.78
C ASN A 40 -25.12 13.85 -11.61
N ALA A 41 -25.51 12.95 -12.52
CA ALA A 41 -24.92 11.62 -12.59
C ALA A 41 -23.42 11.69 -12.92
N ILE A 42 -22.66 10.82 -12.25
CA ILE A 42 -21.21 10.65 -12.48
C ILE A 42 -21.04 9.67 -13.64
N PRO A 43 -20.31 10.03 -14.70
CA PRO A 43 -20.00 9.10 -15.78
C PRO A 43 -19.15 7.91 -15.32
N ASP A 44 -19.39 6.72 -15.88
CA ASP A 44 -18.70 5.49 -15.45
C ASP A 44 -17.19 5.53 -15.64
N TYR A 45 -16.70 6.20 -16.68
CA TYR A 45 -15.26 6.34 -16.94
C TYR A 45 -14.52 7.06 -15.80
N VAL A 46 -15.21 7.88 -15.00
CA VAL A 46 -14.61 8.60 -13.86
C VAL A 46 -14.26 7.62 -12.75
N ASP A 47 -15.08 6.59 -12.53
CA ASP A 47 -14.83 5.55 -11.53
C ASP A 47 -13.65 4.67 -11.96
N GLU A 48 -13.59 4.28 -13.23
CA GLU A 48 -12.46 3.52 -13.79
C GLU A 48 -11.16 4.33 -13.71
N PHE A 49 -11.20 5.59 -14.11
CA PHE A 49 -10.05 6.50 -14.02
C PHE A 49 -9.51 6.62 -12.59
N LEU A 50 -10.39 6.86 -11.61
CA LEU A 50 -9.97 7.05 -10.22
C LEU A 50 -9.44 5.78 -9.57
N LYS A 51 -9.98 4.61 -9.93
CA LYS A 51 -9.42 3.32 -9.50
C LYS A 51 -7.99 3.15 -9.99
N ASN A 52 -7.73 3.49 -11.25
CA ASN A 52 -6.38 3.42 -11.83
C ASN A 52 -5.45 4.44 -11.16
N GLU A 53 -5.89 5.67 -10.91
CA GLU A 53 -5.10 6.69 -10.20
C GLU A 53 -4.74 6.30 -8.77
N ILE A 54 -5.68 5.74 -8.01
CA ILE A 54 -5.42 5.19 -6.66
C ILE A 54 -4.40 4.06 -6.77
N HIS A 55 -4.57 3.15 -7.73
CA HIS A 55 -3.64 2.04 -7.92
C HIS A 55 -2.22 2.53 -8.21
N GLN A 56 -2.05 3.56 -9.04
CA GLN A 56 -0.74 4.14 -9.39
C GLN A 56 -0.10 4.98 -8.27
N ARG A 57 -0.88 5.46 -7.30
CA ARG A 57 -0.38 6.17 -6.11
C ARG A 57 -0.13 5.26 -4.91
N HIS A 58 -0.82 4.14 -4.84
CA HIS A 58 -0.68 3.12 -3.79
C HIS A 58 0.26 1.98 -4.19
N THR A 59 0.62 1.82 -5.47
CA THR A 59 1.87 1.16 -5.80
C THR A 59 2.99 1.97 -5.14
N PRO A 60 3.93 1.33 -4.42
CA PRO A 60 5.12 2.01 -3.94
C PRO A 60 5.92 2.42 -5.17
N ASN A 61 5.60 3.60 -5.70
CA ASN A 61 6.42 4.32 -6.64
C ASN A 61 7.65 4.75 -5.84
N PHE A 62 8.69 3.92 -5.89
CA PHE A 62 10.02 4.25 -5.39
C PHE A 62 10.60 5.50 -6.09
N VAL A 63 9.95 5.99 -7.15
CA VAL A 63 10.29 7.23 -7.82
C VAL A 63 9.52 8.40 -7.17
N SER A 64 10.04 8.87 -6.03
CA SER A 64 9.66 10.19 -5.51
C SER A 64 10.13 11.28 -6.47
N ASN A 65 9.16 11.83 -7.21
CA ASN A 65 8.96 13.26 -7.43
C ASN A 65 10.18 14.16 -7.18
N ASN A 66 11.07 14.24 -8.16
CA ASN A 66 11.68 15.51 -8.56
C ASN A 66 11.91 15.48 -10.06
N SER A 67 11.23 16.38 -10.78
CA SER A 67 11.40 16.69 -12.22
C SER A 67 11.06 15.59 -13.25
N ASN A 68 9.79 15.20 -13.34
CA ASN A 68 9.30 14.36 -14.46
C ASN A 68 9.49 15.06 -15.84
N THR A 69 9.74 16.38 -15.84
CA THR A 69 10.15 17.18 -17.01
C THR A 69 11.62 17.01 -17.38
N ASP A 70 12.52 16.75 -16.43
CA ASP A 70 13.96 16.70 -16.69
C ASP A 70 14.39 15.30 -17.10
N PHE A 71 13.77 14.25 -16.54
CA PHE A 71 14.06 12.87 -16.96
C PHE A 71 13.73 12.61 -18.43
N LYS A 72 12.62 13.14 -18.95
CA LYS A 72 12.24 12.92 -20.37
C LYS A 72 13.23 13.57 -21.34
N ASN A 73 13.87 14.67 -20.93
CA ASN A 73 14.80 15.45 -21.74
C ASN A 73 16.27 15.00 -21.63
N LEU A 74 16.57 14.06 -20.74
CA LEU A 74 17.92 13.48 -20.62
C LEU A 74 18.28 12.59 -21.82
N SER A 75 19.58 12.51 -22.12
CA SER A 75 20.12 11.52 -23.06
C SER A 75 19.78 10.10 -22.60
N VAL A 76 19.78 9.16 -23.53
CA VAL A 76 19.56 7.73 -23.21
C VAL A 76 20.59 7.24 -22.20
N ASP A 77 21.85 7.66 -22.33
CA ASP A 77 22.93 7.27 -21.41
C ASP A 77 22.73 7.83 -20.00
N ASP A 78 22.30 9.10 -19.90
CA ASP A 78 22.04 9.73 -18.60
C ASP A 78 20.81 9.12 -17.92
N LYS A 79 19.78 8.76 -18.70
CA LYS A 79 18.61 8.02 -18.20
C LYS A 79 19.04 6.67 -17.65
N LEU A 80 19.91 5.96 -18.37
CA LEU A 80 20.41 4.66 -17.97
C LEU A 80 21.19 4.77 -16.66
N ASN A 81 22.11 5.74 -16.56
CA ASN A 81 22.88 5.98 -15.34
C ASN A 81 22.01 6.39 -14.14
N TYR A 82 21.00 7.24 -14.37
CA TYR A 82 20.03 7.61 -13.34
C TYR A 82 19.26 6.40 -12.82
N LEU A 83 18.76 5.55 -13.73
CA LEU A 83 18.04 4.33 -13.36
C LEU A 83 18.94 3.32 -12.62
N PHE A 84 20.20 3.17 -13.05
CA PHE A 84 21.16 2.33 -12.33
C PHE A 84 21.36 2.79 -10.89
N LYS A 85 21.57 4.09 -10.68
CA LYS A 85 21.74 4.65 -9.33
C LYS A 85 20.50 4.46 -8.45
N GLN A 86 19.31 4.62 -9.02
CA GLN A 86 18.05 4.33 -8.32
C GLN A 86 17.95 2.85 -7.94
N ASN A 87 18.30 1.94 -8.86
CA ASN A 87 18.29 0.51 -8.60
C ASN A 87 19.28 0.11 -7.49
N GLU A 88 20.49 0.67 -7.48
CA GLU A 88 21.45 0.42 -6.40
C GLU A 88 20.91 0.85 -5.04
N GLN A 89 20.27 2.02 -4.98
CA GLN A 89 19.65 2.51 -3.75
C GLN A 89 18.50 1.60 -3.28
N ILE A 90 17.64 1.15 -4.21
CA ILE A 90 16.55 0.20 -3.93
C ILE A 90 17.10 -1.11 -3.36
N ILE A 91 18.16 -1.64 -3.98
CA ILE A 91 18.76 -2.90 -3.54
C ILE A 91 19.26 -2.77 -2.11
N LYS A 92 19.96 -1.67 -1.80
CA LYS A 92 20.45 -1.41 -0.45
C LYS A 92 19.33 -1.31 0.58
N GLU A 93 18.26 -0.57 0.27
CA GLU A 93 17.11 -0.45 1.18
C GLU A 93 16.41 -1.80 1.40
N ASN A 94 16.34 -2.64 0.37
CA ASN A 94 15.78 -3.99 0.50
C ASN A 94 16.64 -4.91 1.38
N GLU A 95 17.98 -4.78 1.33
CA GLU A 95 18.87 -5.49 2.24
C GLU A 95 18.66 -5.05 3.69
N GLU A 96 18.60 -3.74 3.95
CA GLU A 96 18.34 -3.21 5.29
C GLU A 96 16.96 -3.64 5.84
N LEU A 97 15.93 -3.64 4.97
CA LEU A 97 14.60 -4.13 5.34
C LEU A 97 14.61 -5.62 5.69
N LYS A 98 15.36 -6.42 4.94
CA LYS A 98 15.49 -7.85 5.19
C LYS A 98 16.13 -8.12 6.55
N ASP A 99 17.20 -7.41 6.88
CA ASP A 99 17.87 -7.52 8.18
C ASP A 99 16.92 -7.19 9.35
N MET A 100 16.08 -6.14 9.19
CA MET A 100 15.07 -5.79 10.19
C MET A 100 13.99 -6.87 10.34
N VAL A 101 13.56 -7.49 9.25
CA VAL A 101 12.58 -8.59 9.29
C VAL A 101 13.16 -9.81 10.01
N ASP A 102 14.41 -10.15 9.75
CA ASP A 102 15.09 -11.27 10.41
C ASP A 102 15.22 -11.02 11.93
N ASP A 103 15.59 -9.79 12.34
CA ASP A 103 15.64 -9.39 13.76
C ASP A 103 14.26 -9.47 14.45
N LEU A 104 13.20 -8.97 13.79
CA LEU A 104 11.85 -9.07 14.32
C LEU A 104 11.37 -10.51 14.44
N THR A 105 11.70 -11.35 13.45
CA THR A 105 11.36 -12.77 13.45
C THR A 105 12.00 -13.47 14.66
N LEU A 106 13.29 -13.24 14.88
CA LEU A 106 14.00 -13.78 16.04
C LEU A 106 13.38 -13.31 17.36
N LYS A 107 13.02 -12.03 17.48
CA LYS A 107 12.36 -11.49 18.68
C LYS A 107 11.01 -12.15 18.95
N ILE A 108 10.24 -12.40 17.90
CA ILE A 108 8.95 -13.10 18.00
C ILE A 108 9.17 -14.54 18.46
N GLU A 109 10.10 -15.27 17.85
CA GLU A 109 10.41 -16.66 18.22
C GLU A 109 10.83 -16.78 19.69
N ILE A 110 11.73 -15.90 20.14
CA ILE A 110 12.18 -15.86 21.55
C ILE A 110 11.01 -15.57 22.48
N SER A 111 10.13 -14.64 22.12
CA SER A 111 8.98 -14.24 22.95
C SER A 111 7.90 -15.33 23.03
N LEU A 112 7.70 -16.08 21.94
CA LEU A 112 6.68 -17.12 21.85
C LEU A 112 7.14 -18.46 22.45
N ALA A 113 8.45 -18.76 22.45
CA ALA A 113 8.98 -20.04 22.90
C ALA A 113 8.53 -20.46 24.32
N PRO A 114 8.53 -19.57 25.35
CA PRO A 114 8.06 -19.93 26.68
C PRO A 114 6.57 -20.27 26.72
N ILE A 115 5.75 -19.52 25.97
CA ILE A 115 4.31 -19.69 25.87
C ILE A 115 4.01 -21.06 25.23
N LEU A 116 4.65 -21.34 24.09
CA LEU A 116 4.51 -22.62 23.38
C LEU A 116 4.95 -23.80 24.26
N ARG A 117 6.05 -23.67 25.01
CA ARG A 117 6.52 -24.70 25.95
C ARG A 117 5.51 -24.96 27.06
N HIS A 118 4.92 -23.91 27.65
CA HIS A 118 3.88 -24.05 28.67
C HIS A 118 2.65 -24.79 28.13
N PHE A 119 2.17 -24.42 26.94
CA PHE A 119 1.05 -25.12 26.31
C PHE A 119 1.37 -26.58 26.00
N LYS A 120 2.58 -26.89 25.52
CA LYS A 120 3.00 -28.26 25.24
C LYS A 120 3.02 -29.13 26.51
N LEU A 121 3.59 -28.62 27.60
CA LEU A 121 3.60 -29.32 28.89
C LEU A 121 2.20 -29.58 29.45
N ASN A 122 1.27 -28.64 29.25
CA ASN A 122 -0.13 -28.80 29.67
C ASN A 122 -0.90 -29.82 28.81
N ALA A 123 -0.61 -29.91 27.51
CA ALA A 123 -1.19 -30.94 26.66
C ALA A 123 -0.70 -32.34 27.05
N ASP A 124 0.62 -32.50 27.23
CA ASP A 124 1.24 -33.79 27.56
C ASP A 124 0.82 -34.30 28.96
N SER A 125 0.54 -33.40 29.90
CA SER A 125 0.04 -33.76 31.24
C SER A 125 -1.44 -34.16 31.25
N LYS A 126 -2.29 -33.54 30.41
CA LYS A 126 -3.68 -33.99 30.22
C LYS A 126 -3.77 -35.38 29.60
N GLU A 127 -2.94 -35.68 28.59
CA GLU A 127 -2.89 -37.01 27.97
C GLU A 127 -2.48 -38.10 28.99
N LYS A 128 -1.47 -37.83 29.82
CA LYS A 128 -1.02 -38.78 30.86
C LYS A 128 -2.10 -39.06 31.92
N ASN A 129 -2.91 -38.08 32.29
CA ASN A 129 -3.98 -38.27 33.28
C ASN A 129 -5.19 -39.03 32.72
N ASN A 130 -5.54 -38.83 31.44
CA ASN A 130 -6.59 -39.60 30.79
C ASN A 130 -6.22 -41.07 30.66
N ASN A 131 -4.97 -41.38 30.29
CA ASN A 131 -4.52 -42.78 30.16
C ASN A 131 -4.44 -43.54 31.50
N LYS A 132 -4.20 -42.84 32.62
CA LYS A 132 -4.23 -43.47 33.96
C LYS A 132 -5.64 -43.74 34.47
N SER A 133 -6.63 -42.96 34.07
CA SER A 133 -8.02 -43.11 34.52
C SER A 133 -8.77 -44.26 33.81
N SER A 134 -8.31 -44.67 32.63
CA SER A 134 -8.89 -45.79 31.86
C SER A 134 -8.35 -47.18 32.23
N ILE A 135 -7.45 -47.29 33.22
CA ILE A 135 -6.80 -48.56 33.61
C ILE A 135 -7.42 -49.17 34.90
N ASN A 136 -8.41 -48.51 35.52
CA ASN A 136 -9.15 -49.07 36.66
C ASN A 136 -10.56 -49.51 36.29
#